data_AF-A0A1I3C3D5-F1
#
_entry.id   AF-A0A1I3C3D5-F1
#
_cell.length_a   1.000
_cell.length_b   1.000
_cell.length_c   1.000
_cell.angle_alpha   90.00
_cell.angle_beta   90.00
_cell.angle_gamma   90.00
#
_symmetry.space_group_name_H-M   'P 1'
#
loop_
_entity.id
_entity.type
_entity.pdbx_description
1 polymer ?
#
loop_
_entity_poly.entity_id
_entity_poly.type
_entity_poly.pdbx_seq_one_letter_code
_entity_poly.pdbx_strand_id
1 'polypeptide(L)'
;MIGIAALAALAGCDDGRDYPALMPTDQLLAQPALPGHAADAARDPTAATEALDARSRALSGRGGGAGVADAAALDRRAQALRARAKALSQRRLDACPEDQPDCTPAATE
;
A
#
# COMPACT_ATOMS: atom_id res chain seq x y z
N MET A 1 18.33 58.23 -15.01
CA MET A 1 19.10 56.97 -15.11
C MET A 1 18.61 55.84 -14.20
N ILE A 2 17.46 55.97 -13.51
CA ILE A 2 16.92 54.88 -12.67
C ILE A 2 16.00 53.93 -13.47
N GLY A 3 15.26 54.44 -14.46
CA GLY A 3 14.30 53.64 -15.24
C GLY A 3 14.93 52.55 -16.11
N ILE A 4 16.12 52.78 -16.67
CA ILE A 4 16.79 51.81 -17.56
C ILE A 4 17.28 50.58 -16.77
N ALA A 5 17.73 50.78 -15.53
CA ALA A 5 18.17 49.68 -14.66
C ALA A 5 17.00 48.77 -14.22
N ALA A 6 15.81 49.33 -14.03
CA ALA A 6 14.61 48.57 -13.67
C ALA A 6 14.10 47.70 -14.84
N LEU A 7 14.18 48.20 -16.08
CA LEU A 7 13.83 47.44 -17.29
C LEU A 7 14.82 46.29 -17.56
N ALA A 8 16.11 46.48 -17.28
CA ALA A 8 17.12 45.43 -17.40
C ALA A 8 16.93 44.29 -16.37
N ALA A 9 16.42 44.61 -15.17
CA ALA A 9 16.13 43.62 -14.14
C ALA A 9 14.93 42.71 -14.49
N LEU A 10 13.95 43.20 -15.28
CA LEU A 10 12.84 42.36 -15.79
C LEU A 10 13.29 41.45 -16.95
N ALA A 11 14.25 41.89 -17.77
CA ALA A 11 14.83 41.05 -18.82
C ALA A 11 15.66 39.88 -18.27
N GLY A 12 16.11 39.96 -17.01
CA GLY A 12 16.79 38.87 -16.29
C GLY A 12 15.85 37.80 -15.72
N CYS A 13 14.52 37.93 -15.89
CA CYS A 13 13.57 36.85 -15.57
C CYS A 13 13.42 35.85 -16.74
N ASP A 14 14.10 36.09 -17.86
CA ASP A 14 14.33 35.07 -18.89
C ASP A 14 15.58 34.28 -18.48
N ASP A 15 15.39 33.31 -17.58
CA ASP A 15 16.46 32.55 -16.95
C ASP A 15 17.11 31.53 -17.91
N GLY A 16 16.96 31.71 -19.23
CA GLY A 16 17.61 30.94 -20.29
C GLY A 16 17.43 29.43 -20.20
N ARG A 17 16.47 28.97 -19.39
CA ARG A 17 16.25 27.55 -19.16
C ARG A 17 15.46 27.03 -20.34
N ASP A 18 16.01 26.01 -20.99
CA ASP A 18 15.28 25.17 -21.93
C ASP A 18 14.12 24.51 -21.18
N TYR A 19 13.00 25.21 -21.07
CA TYR A 19 11.78 24.63 -20.55
C TYR A 19 11.32 23.56 -21.53
N PRO A 20 11.07 22.33 -21.07
CA PRO A 20 10.60 21.28 -21.95
C PRO A 20 9.31 21.75 -22.62
N ALA A 21 9.17 21.42 -23.90
CA ALA A 21 7.95 21.72 -24.64
C ALA A 21 6.74 21.22 -23.84
N LEU A 22 5.75 22.10 -23.65
CA LEU A 22 4.52 21.73 -22.97
C LEU A 22 3.85 20.60 -23.74
N MET A 23 3.36 19.61 -23.00
CA MET A 23 2.56 18.53 -23.58
C MET A 23 1.35 19.14 -24.30
N PRO A 24 1.06 18.72 -25.55
CA PRO A 24 -0.10 19.20 -26.28
C PRO A 24 -1.39 19.03 -25.47
N THR A 25 -2.27 20.04 -25.51
CA THR A 25 -3.50 20.06 -24.70
C THR A 25 -4.43 18.89 -25.06
N ASP A 26 -4.47 18.49 -26.33
CA ASP A 26 -5.19 17.30 -26.81
C ASP A 26 -4.67 16.01 -26.18
N GLN A 27 -3.35 15.91 -25.96
CA GLN A 27 -2.76 14.75 -25.30
C GLN A 27 -3.02 14.75 -23.80
N LEU A 28 -3.05 15.92 -23.15
CA LEU A 28 -3.38 16.07 -21.73
C LEU A 28 -4.85 15.75 -21.43
N LEU A 29 -5.74 16.09 -22.36
CA LEU A 29 -7.19 15.86 -22.24
C LEU A 29 -7.62 14.53 -22.86
N ALA A 30 -6.70 13.75 -23.42
CA ALA A 30 -7.00 12.44 -23.95
C ALA A 30 -7.52 11.53 -22.84
N GLN A 31 -8.63 10.83 -23.12
CA GLN A 31 -9.17 9.85 -22.19
C GLN A 31 -8.12 8.73 -21.99
N PRO A 32 -7.68 8.46 -20.75
CA PRO A 32 -6.72 7.39 -20.52
C PRO A 32 -7.32 6.05 -20.90
N ALA A 33 -6.50 5.16 -21.45
CA ALA A 33 -6.92 3.80 -21.75
C ALA A 33 -7.36 3.11 -20.46
N LEU A 34 -8.61 2.66 -20.42
CA LEU A 34 -9.13 1.91 -19.28
C LEU A 34 -8.48 0.52 -19.25
N PRO A 35 -8.03 0.04 -18.09
CA PRO A 35 -7.50 -1.31 -17.97
C PRO A 35 -8.59 -2.34 -18.28
N GLY A 36 -8.22 -3.50 -18.82
CA GLY A 36 -9.19 -4.49 -19.32
C GLY A 36 -10.24 -4.96 -18.30
N HIS A 37 -9.88 -4.99 -17.01
CA HIS A 37 -10.80 -5.35 -15.93
C HIS A 37 -11.80 -4.25 -15.54
N ALA A 38 -11.58 -3.01 -15.99
CA ALA A 38 -12.49 -1.88 -15.76
C ALA A 38 -13.57 -1.75 -16.86
N ALA A 39 -13.49 -2.56 -17.92
CA ALA A 39 -14.43 -2.51 -19.04
C ALA A 39 -15.89 -2.75 -18.60
N ASP A 40 -16.12 -3.66 -17.66
CA ASP A 40 -17.47 -3.96 -17.17
C ASP A 40 -18.01 -2.83 -16.29
N ALA A 41 -17.15 -2.18 -15.49
CA ALA A 41 -17.51 -1.01 -14.70
C ALA A 41 -17.77 0.24 -15.57
N ALA A 42 -17.09 0.35 -16.71
CA ALA A 42 -17.33 1.42 -17.68
C ALA A 42 -18.65 1.22 -18.44
N ARG A 43 -19.04 -0.05 -18.70
CA ARG A 43 -20.29 -0.40 -19.37
C ARG A 43 -21.51 -0.15 -18.47
N ASP A 44 -21.39 -0.42 -17.18
CA ASP A 44 -22.45 -0.16 -16.20
C ASP A 44 -21.88 0.38 -14.87
N PRO A 45 -21.68 1.72 -14.78
CA PRO A 45 -21.15 2.36 -13.58
C PRO A 45 -22.09 2.24 -12.37
N THR A 46 -23.40 2.19 -12.61
CA THR A 46 -24.41 2.12 -11.55
C THR A 46 -24.37 0.74 -10.89
N ALA A 47 -24.36 -0.34 -11.66
CA ALA A 47 -24.25 -1.69 -11.11
C ALA A 47 -22.93 -1.90 -10.33
N ALA A 48 -21.82 -1.35 -10.82
CA ALA A 48 -20.54 -1.41 -10.11
C ALA A 48 -20.60 -0.67 -8.77
N THR A 49 -21.21 0.52 -8.75
CA THR A 49 -21.37 1.33 -7.53
C THR A 49 -22.28 0.63 -6.52
N GLU A 50 -23.41 0.08 -6.96
CA GLU A 50 -24.34 -0.66 -6.11
C GLU A 50 -23.72 -1.92 -5.49
N ALA A 51 -22.93 -2.66 -6.28
CA ALA A 51 -22.21 -3.84 -5.78
C ALA A 51 -21.17 -3.47 -4.71
N LEU A 52 -20.45 -2.36 -4.90
CA LEU A 52 -19.50 -1.83 -3.91
C LEU A 52 -20.21 -1.37 -2.64
N ASP A 53 -21.33 -0.66 -2.77
CA ASP A 53 -22.14 -0.21 -1.63
C ASP A 53 -22.71 -1.39 -0.83
N ALA A 54 -23.23 -2.41 -1.52
CA ALA A 54 -23.72 -3.62 -0.88
C ALA A 54 -22.60 -4.34 -0.11
N ARG A 55 -21.40 -4.43 -0.70
CA ARG A 55 -20.22 -5.00 -0.05
C ARG A 55 -19.79 -4.16 1.15
N SER A 56 -19.77 -2.85 1.03
CA SER A 56 -19.46 -1.92 2.12
C SER A 56 -20.41 -2.13 3.29
N ARG A 57 -21.72 -2.17 3.03
CA ARG A 57 -22.74 -2.46 4.07
C ARG A 57 -22.53 -3.82 4.72
N ALA A 58 -22.26 -4.87 3.94
CA ALA A 58 -21.97 -6.21 4.45
C ALA A 58 -20.66 -6.29 5.26
N LEU A 59 -19.67 -5.46 4.94
CA LEU A 59 -18.42 -5.35 5.70
C LEU A 59 -18.62 -4.52 6.97
N SER A 60 -19.35 -3.41 6.91
CA SER A 60 -19.68 -2.58 8.07
C SER A 60 -20.50 -3.36 9.11
N GLY A 61 -21.41 -4.24 8.67
CA GLY A 61 -22.16 -5.13 9.56
C GLY A 61 -21.32 -6.24 10.20
N ARG A 62 -20.27 -6.73 9.52
CA ARG A 62 -19.32 -7.72 10.06
C ARG A 62 -18.19 -7.11 10.87
N GLY A 63 -17.84 -5.87 10.56
CA GLY A 63 -16.89 -5.02 11.26
C GLY A 63 -17.53 -4.25 12.41
N GLY A 64 -18.67 -4.71 12.92
CA GLY A 64 -19.31 -4.15 14.11
C GLY A 64 -18.30 -4.09 15.26
N GLY A 65 -17.78 -2.89 15.52
CA GLY A 65 -17.12 -2.54 16.77
C GLY A 65 -15.92 -3.38 17.20
N ALA A 66 -15.24 -4.10 16.29
CA ALA A 66 -13.89 -4.56 16.59
C ALA A 66 -12.98 -3.34 16.47
N GLY A 67 -13.06 -2.45 17.47
CA GLY A 67 -12.09 -1.38 17.64
C GLY A 67 -10.70 -1.96 17.51
N VAL A 68 -9.77 -1.16 16.96
CA VAL A 68 -8.33 -1.43 16.99
C VAL A 68 -8.06 -2.13 18.31
N ALA A 69 -7.69 -3.41 18.27
CA ALA A 69 -7.70 -4.26 19.44
C ALA A 69 -7.05 -3.50 20.61
N ASP A 70 -7.74 -3.43 21.74
CA ASP A 70 -7.30 -2.66 22.92
C ASP A 70 -5.78 -2.80 23.09
N ALA A 71 -5.07 -1.67 23.17
CA ALA A 71 -3.60 -1.66 23.16
C ALA A 71 -3.03 -2.57 24.25
N ALA A 72 -3.70 -2.66 25.41
CA ALA A 72 -3.32 -3.58 26.47
C ALA A 72 -3.56 -5.05 26.10
N ALA A 73 -4.65 -5.37 25.39
CA ALA A 73 -4.89 -6.71 24.86
C ALA A 73 -3.88 -7.11 23.78
N LEU A 74 -3.48 -6.18 22.91
CA LEU A 74 -2.42 -6.41 21.92
C LEU A 74 -1.07 -6.64 22.59
N ASP A 75 -0.72 -5.85 23.60
CA ASP A 75 0.55 -6.01 24.32
C ASP A 75 0.59 -7.34 25.07
N ARG A 76 -0.49 -7.74 25.75
CA ARG A 76 -0.60 -9.07 26.37
C ARG A 76 -0.39 -10.20 25.36
N ARG A 77 -0.98 -10.10 24.16
CA ARG A 77 -0.79 -11.07 23.09
C ARG A 77 0.66 -11.09 22.59
N ALA A 78 1.26 -9.93 22.37
CA ALA A 78 2.65 -9.81 21.94
C ALA A 78 3.62 -10.41 22.97
N GLN A 79 3.40 -10.15 24.26
CA GLN A 79 4.19 -10.75 25.34
C GLN A 79 4.05 -12.28 25.36
N ALA A 80 2.82 -12.80 25.25
CA ALA A 80 2.57 -14.24 25.18
C ALA A 80 3.28 -14.90 23.98
N LEU A 81 3.28 -14.24 22.82
CA LEU A 81 3.99 -14.72 21.62
C LEU A 81 5.51 -14.72 21.81
N ARG A 82 6.08 -13.65 22.37
CA ARG A 82 7.52 -13.58 22.67
C ARG A 82 7.95 -14.65 23.67
N ALA A 83 7.15 -14.90 24.71
CA ALA A 83 7.41 -15.95 25.68
C ALA A 83 7.42 -17.35 25.05
N ARG A 84 6.43 -17.63 24.18
CA ARG A 84 6.39 -18.89 23.42
C ARG A 84 7.57 -19.04 22.47
N ALA A 85 7.92 -17.99 21.74
CA ALA A 85 9.07 -18.01 20.83
C ALA A 85 10.38 -18.26 21.58
N LYS A 86 10.56 -17.66 22.76
CA LYS A 86 11.71 -17.90 23.63
C LYS A 86 11.75 -19.35 24.13
N ALA A 87 10.61 -19.90 24.55
CA ALA A 87 10.53 -21.30 24.95
C ALA A 87 10.86 -22.25 23.80
N LEU A 88 10.41 -21.93 22.58
CA LEU A 88 10.72 -22.70 21.37
C LEU A 88 12.19 -22.59 20.99
N SER A 89 12.81 -21.40 21.07
CA SER A 89 14.22 -21.23 20.71
C SER A 89 15.19 -21.90 21.68
N GLN A 90 14.78 -22.06 22.93
CA GLN A 90 15.52 -22.81 23.95
C GLN A 90 15.31 -24.32 23.82
N ARG A 91 14.31 -24.75 23.05
CA ARG A 91 14.07 -26.16 22.77
C ARG A 91 15.10 -26.63 21.75
N ARG A 92 16.01 -27.46 22.23
CA ARG A 92 16.83 -28.38 21.43
C ARG A 92 15.94 -29.08 20.38
N LEU A 93 16.25 -28.88 19.10
CA LEU A 93 15.56 -29.52 17.95
C LEU A 93 16.20 -30.86 17.57
N ASP A 94 16.99 -31.42 18.48
CA ASP A 94 17.96 -32.50 18.26
C ASP A 94 17.30 -33.84 17.92
N ALA A 95 15.98 -33.95 18.11
CA ALA A 95 15.20 -35.11 17.74
C ALA A 95 13.97 -34.68 16.94
N CYS A 96 13.87 -35.22 15.72
CA CYS A 96 12.66 -35.14 14.93
C CYS A 96 11.56 -35.96 15.61
N PRO A 97 10.34 -35.40 15.78
CA PRO A 97 9.19 -36.19 16.22
C PRO A 97 8.93 -37.31 15.21
N GLU A 98 8.62 -38.53 15.69
CA GLU A 98 8.36 -39.74 14.88
C GLU A 98 7.33 -39.52 13.74
N ASP A 99 6.44 -38.53 13.90
CA ASP A 99 5.31 -38.28 12.99
C ASP A 99 5.53 -37.14 11.99
N GLN A 100 6.75 -36.59 11.85
CA GLN A 100 7.04 -35.53 10.89
C GLN A 100 7.87 -36.02 9.69
N PRO A 101 7.27 -36.17 8.49
CA PRO A 101 7.95 -36.72 7.32
C PRO A 101 9.05 -35.81 6.76
N ASP A 102 9.00 -34.50 7.06
CA ASP A 102 9.93 -33.50 6.53
C ASP A 102 11.09 -33.17 7.50
N CYS A 103 11.14 -33.79 8.68
CA CYS A 103 12.19 -33.54 9.65
C CYS A 103 13.35 -34.53 9.44
N THR A 104 14.49 -34.03 8.93
CA THR A 104 15.71 -34.84 8.80
C THR A 104 16.59 -34.63 10.05
N PRO A 105 16.93 -35.67 10.83
CA PRO A 105 17.80 -35.51 11.99
C PRO A 105 19.20 -35.05 11.56
N ALA A 106 19.80 -34.13 12.31
CA ALA A 106 21.14 -33.65 12.02
C ALA A 106 22.15 -34.79 12.21
N ALA A 107 23.01 -35.02 11.21
CA ALA A 107 24.07 -36.02 11.29
C ALA A 107 25.03 -35.66 12.44
N THR A 108 25.13 -36.54 13.42
CA THR A 108 26.14 -36.50 14.48
C THR A 108 27.50 -36.88 13.90
N GLU A 109 28.48 -35.97 13.96
CA GLU A 109 29.91 -36.28 13.84
C GLU A 109 30.46 -36.87 15.14
#